data_AF-A0A820MLW3-F1
#
_entry.id   AF-A0A820MLW3-F1
#
_cell.length_a   1.000
_cell.length_b   1.000
_cell.length_c   1.000
_cell.angle_alpha   90.00
_cell.angle_beta   90.00
_cell.angle_gamma   90.00
#
_symmetry.space_group_name_H-M   'P 1'
#
loop_
_entity.id
_entity.type
_entity.pdbx_description
1 polymer ?
#
loop_
_entity_poly.entity_id
_entity_poly.type
_entity_poly.pdbx_seq_one_letter_code
_entity_poly.pdbx_strand_id
1 'polypeptide(L)'
;QKLRKCTRCKAACASCDTNSYTCTSCSDGYGLKDTDCVKLPETCDPSEYFDFTENRCRWCDGRCSTCSGPQSYQCTSCDKTSKYPNLQYHTCVSSCSPGFYLSQTDSQCLACHDTCLNCTSSNEESCLSCKLGYIYISHSHHCEKYSGKPYYIDSNTRETHDCHSSCTQCKGPKATDCI
;
A
#
# COMPACT_ATOMS: atom_id res chain seq x y z
N GLN A 1 -41.00 0.20 45.95
CA GLN A 1 -40.10 -0.05 44.80
C GLN A 1 -40.37 1.02 43.75
N LYS A 2 -39.40 1.88 43.40
CA LYS A 2 -39.58 2.86 42.31
C LYS A 2 -39.57 2.09 40.99
N LEU A 3 -40.69 2.09 40.27
CA LEU A 3 -40.79 1.56 38.91
C LEU A 3 -39.80 2.33 38.02
N ARG A 4 -38.72 1.68 37.56
CA ARG A 4 -37.93 2.22 36.45
C ARG A 4 -38.79 2.08 35.19
N LYS A 5 -39.46 3.17 34.80
CA LYS A 5 -40.16 3.24 33.52
C LYS A 5 -39.12 3.50 32.44
N CYS A 6 -38.91 2.52 31.56
CA CYS A 6 -38.12 2.72 30.36
C CYS A 6 -38.94 3.54 29.37
N THR A 7 -38.39 4.67 28.94
CA THR A 7 -38.95 5.50 27.87
C THR A 7 -38.14 5.30 26.60
N ARG A 8 -38.80 5.35 25.45
CA ARG A 8 -38.11 5.25 24.15
C ARG A 8 -37.24 6.49 23.93
N CYS A 9 -36.05 6.29 23.39
CA CYS A 9 -35.17 7.38 22.96
C CYS A 9 -35.83 8.24 21.86
N LYS A 10 -35.35 9.49 21.71
CA LYS A 10 -35.68 10.39 20.61
C LYS A 10 -35.51 9.68 19.27
N ALA A 11 -36.40 9.99 18.31
CA ALA A 11 -36.28 9.49 16.94
C ALA A 11 -34.90 9.84 16.37
N ALA A 12 -34.33 8.95 15.55
CA ALA A 12 -32.93 8.93 15.08
C ALA A 12 -31.88 8.37 16.06
N CYS A 13 -32.22 8.16 17.33
CA CYS A 13 -31.27 7.61 18.32
C CYS A 13 -31.45 6.10 18.47
N ALA A 14 -30.37 5.35 18.26
CA ALA A 14 -30.31 3.92 18.52
C ALA A 14 -30.15 3.61 20.01
N SER A 15 -29.49 4.49 20.77
CA SER A 15 -29.39 4.41 22.22
C SER A 15 -29.30 5.82 22.84
N CYS A 16 -29.78 5.95 24.07
CA CYS A 16 -29.79 7.19 24.83
C CYS A 16 -29.39 6.93 26.29
N ASP A 17 -28.91 7.98 26.95
CA ASP A 17 -28.46 7.94 28.34
C ASP A 17 -29.65 7.99 29.34
N THR A 18 -29.43 8.45 30.57
CA THR A 18 -30.40 8.66 31.64
C THR A 18 -31.64 9.44 31.23
N ASN A 19 -31.58 10.23 30.15
CA ASN A 19 -32.71 10.91 29.54
C ASN A 19 -32.90 10.52 28.07
N SER A 20 -34.14 10.58 27.57
CA SER A 20 -34.49 10.16 26.21
C SER A 20 -34.02 11.10 25.10
N TYR A 21 -33.43 12.25 25.41
CA TYR A 21 -33.01 13.28 24.45
C TYR A 21 -31.50 13.32 24.22
N THR A 22 -30.71 12.75 25.14
CA THR A 22 -29.27 12.64 25.05
C THR A 22 -28.90 11.31 24.44
N CYS A 23 -28.53 11.34 23.16
CA CYS A 23 -28.24 10.15 22.40
C CYS A 23 -26.78 9.73 22.59
N THR A 24 -26.57 8.43 22.77
CA THR A 24 -25.25 7.81 22.89
C THR A 24 -24.86 7.05 21.62
N SER A 25 -25.84 6.71 20.79
CA SER A 25 -25.65 6.17 19.45
C SER A 25 -26.85 6.51 18.55
N CYS A 26 -26.61 6.57 17.24
CA CYS A 26 -27.62 6.92 16.25
C CYS A 26 -28.04 5.71 15.42
N SER A 27 -29.26 5.74 14.91
CA SER A 27 -29.76 4.78 13.93
C SER A 27 -29.08 4.99 12.58
N ASP A 28 -29.09 3.95 11.73
CA ASP A 28 -28.51 4.03 10.39
C ASP A 28 -29.01 5.25 9.60
N GLY A 29 -28.10 5.96 8.94
CA GLY A 29 -28.39 7.22 8.23
C GLY A 29 -28.36 8.48 9.11
N TYR A 30 -27.95 8.40 10.37
CA TYR A 30 -27.80 9.53 11.28
C TYR A 30 -26.42 9.54 11.95
N GLY A 31 -25.81 10.72 12.08
CA GLY A 31 -24.54 10.93 12.77
C GLY A 31 -24.76 11.54 14.16
N LEU A 32 -23.96 11.15 15.16
CA LEU A 32 -24.02 11.73 16.49
C LEU A 32 -23.22 13.04 16.51
N LYS A 33 -23.90 14.16 16.76
CA LYS A 33 -23.31 15.48 16.98
C LYS A 33 -23.64 15.94 18.39
N ASP A 34 -22.61 16.05 19.22
CA ASP A 34 -22.71 16.30 20.66
C ASP A 34 -23.60 15.26 21.36
N THR A 35 -24.87 15.57 21.55
CA THR A 35 -25.87 14.69 22.19
C THR A 35 -27.07 14.40 21.30
N ASP A 36 -27.05 14.83 20.03
CA ASP A 36 -28.17 14.70 19.11
C ASP A 36 -27.79 13.96 17.82
N CYS A 37 -28.77 13.27 17.23
CA CYS A 37 -28.59 12.54 15.98
C CYS A 37 -29.11 13.38 14.81
N VAL A 38 -28.19 13.80 13.94
CA VAL A 38 -28.51 14.62 12.76
C VAL A 38 -28.60 13.74 11.52
N LYS A 39 -29.61 14.00 10.67
CA LYS A 39 -29.81 13.24 9.42
C LYS A 39 -28.58 13.47 8.55
N LEU A 40 -27.89 12.38 8.22
CA LEU A 40 -26.82 12.44 7.24
C LEU A 40 -27.44 12.74 5.87
N PRO A 41 -26.78 13.50 4.97
CA PRO A 41 -27.20 13.54 3.58
C PRO A 41 -27.33 12.10 3.06
N GLU A 42 -28.40 11.82 2.29
CA GLU A 42 -28.80 10.45 1.95
C GLU A 42 -27.67 9.64 1.29
N THR A 43 -26.73 10.31 0.63
CA THR A 43 -25.39 9.82 0.28
C THR A 43 -24.50 11.04 -0.02
N CYS A 44 -23.28 11.11 0.52
CA CYS A 44 -22.25 11.99 -0.07
C CYS A 44 -21.91 11.47 -1.47
N ASP A 45 -21.39 12.35 -2.34
CA ASP A 45 -20.88 11.88 -3.63
C ASP A 45 -19.77 10.83 -3.41
N PRO A 46 -19.57 9.86 -4.32
CA PRO A 46 -18.54 8.83 -4.15
C PRO A 46 -17.14 9.41 -3.87
N SER A 47 -16.84 10.58 -4.45
CA SER A 47 -15.61 11.34 -4.27
C SER A 47 -15.55 12.20 -3.00
N GLU A 48 -16.50 11.99 -2.09
CA GLU A 48 -16.61 12.72 -0.83
C GLU A 48 -16.75 11.74 0.36
N TYR A 49 -16.24 12.16 1.51
CA TYR A 49 -16.49 11.49 2.79
C TYR A 49 -17.35 12.40 3.68
N PHE A 50 -18.11 11.80 4.59
CA PHE A 50 -18.86 12.57 5.57
C PHE A 50 -17.97 13.00 6.73
N ASP A 51 -17.78 14.31 6.89
CA ASP A 51 -17.07 14.88 8.03
C ASP A 51 -18.04 15.06 9.20
N PHE A 52 -17.96 14.19 10.21
CA PHE A 52 -18.80 14.26 11.40
C PHE A 52 -18.55 15.49 12.28
N THR A 53 -17.37 16.11 12.17
CA THR A 53 -17.04 17.32 12.96
C THR A 53 -17.73 18.55 12.38
N GLU A 54 -17.73 18.68 11.05
CA GLU A 54 -18.34 19.80 10.34
C GLU A 54 -19.79 19.51 9.91
N ASN A 55 -20.23 18.25 10.03
CA ASN A 55 -21.54 17.75 9.65
C ASN A 55 -21.87 18.02 8.17
N ARG A 56 -20.88 17.83 7.28
CA ARG A 56 -21.02 18.03 5.82
C ARG A 56 -20.14 17.04 5.05
N CYS A 57 -20.50 16.79 3.79
CA CYS A 57 -19.64 16.06 2.87
C CYS A 57 -18.42 16.91 2.50
N ARG A 58 -17.25 16.27 2.43
CA ARG A 58 -15.99 16.88 2.03
C ARG A 58 -15.29 16.00 1.03
N TRP A 59 -14.59 16.63 0.11
CA TRP A 59 -13.80 15.96 -0.91
C TRP A 59 -12.73 15.05 -0.32
N CYS A 60 -12.58 13.89 -0.94
CA CYS A 60 -11.43 13.02 -0.76
C CYS A 60 -10.13 13.70 -1.25
N ASP A 61 -8.98 13.09 -0.93
CA ASP A 61 -7.74 13.39 -1.64
C ASP A 61 -7.93 13.17 -3.15
N GLY A 62 -7.36 14.04 -4.00
CA GLY A 62 -7.56 14.01 -5.45
C GLY A 62 -7.08 12.74 -6.15
N ARG A 63 -6.35 11.85 -5.45
CA ARG A 63 -5.95 10.53 -5.95
C ARG A 63 -6.99 9.44 -5.72
N CYS A 64 -7.98 9.68 -4.85
CA CYS A 64 -9.04 8.72 -4.54
C CYS A 64 -10.26 8.92 -5.47
N SER A 65 -10.88 7.82 -5.90
CA SER A 65 -12.24 7.87 -6.46
C SER A 65 -13.29 7.80 -5.35
N THR A 66 -13.00 7.06 -4.28
CA THR A 66 -13.79 7.02 -3.04
C THR A 66 -12.88 6.95 -1.83
N CYS A 67 -13.31 7.48 -0.69
CA CYS A 67 -12.52 7.50 0.53
C CYS A 67 -13.35 7.36 1.81
N SER A 68 -12.68 7.03 2.91
CA SER A 68 -13.24 7.06 4.26
C SER A 68 -12.81 8.29 5.06
N GLY A 69 -11.98 9.16 4.47
CA GLY A 69 -11.46 10.36 5.10
C GLY A 69 -10.61 11.21 4.16
N PRO A 70 -10.09 12.35 4.64
CA PRO A 70 -9.44 13.36 3.79
C PRO A 70 -8.04 12.96 3.33
N GLN A 71 -7.42 11.98 3.97
CA GLN A 71 -6.01 11.65 3.71
C GLN A 71 -5.84 10.70 2.53
N SER A 72 -4.71 10.80 1.83
CA SER A 72 -4.38 9.94 0.69
C SER A 72 -4.28 8.45 1.01
N TYR A 73 -4.08 8.09 2.29
CA TYR A 73 -4.07 6.69 2.76
C TYR A 73 -5.45 6.18 3.19
N GLN A 74 -6.47 7.04 3.14
CA GLN A 74 -7.86 6.70 3.48
C GLN A 74 -8.71 6.50 2.20
N CYS A 75 -8.08 6.29 1.04
CA CYS A 75 -8.78 5.92 -0.17
C CYS A 75 -9.38 4.51 -0.03
N THR A 76 -10.64 4.36 -0.39
CA THR A 76 -11.31 3.06 -0.51
C THR A 76 -11.37 2.59 -1.96
N SER A 77 -11.23 3.50 -2.93
CA SER A 77 -10.97 3.19 -4.33
C SER A 77 -10.18 4.32 -4.99
N CYS A 78 -9.51 4.00 -6.10
CA CYS A 78 -8.63 4.94 -6.78
C CYS A 78 -9.26 5.54 -8.03
N ASP A 79 -8.96 6.81 -8.29
CA ASP A 79 -9.39 7.47 -9.53
C ASP A 79 -8.70 6.86 -10.75
N LYS A 80 -9.30 7.00 -11.93
CA LYS A 80 -8.80 6.52 -13.23
C LYS A 80 -7.38 6.99 -13.53
N THR A 81 -6.98 8.14 -12.96
CA THR A 81 -5.63 8.69 -13.07
C THR A 81 -4.62 7.99 -12.16
N SER A 82 -5.03 7.60 -10.95
CA SER A 82 -4.21 6.94 -9.93
C SER A 82 -4.57 5.45 -9.85
N LYS A 83 -4.40 4.73 -10.96
CA LYS A 83 -5.03 3.43 -11.25
C LYS A 83 -4.92 2.33 -10.19
N TYR A 84 -3.89 2.32 -9.35
CA TYR A 84 -3.55 1.14 -8.55
C TYR A 84 -3.43 1.46 -7.05
N PRO A 85 -4.09 0.68 -6.16
CA PRO A 85 -3.85 0.78 -4.74
C PRO A 85 -2.47 0.22 -4.39
N ASN A 86 -1.73 0.95 -3.57
CA ASN A 86 -0.50 0.52 -2.95
C ASN A 86 -0.80 0.02 -1.54
N LEU A 87 -0.72 -1.29 -1.33
CA LEU A 87 -1.04 -1.92 -0.03
C LEU A 87 -0.11 -1.52 1.11
N GLN A 88 1.14 -1.12 0.83
CA GLN A 88 2.08 -0.74 1.88
C GLN A 88 1.74 0.63 2.46
N TYR A 89 1.34 1.58 1.61
CA TYR A 89 1.07 2.95 2.01
C TYR A 89 -0.43 3.27 2.08
N HIS A 90 -1.27 2.31 1.71
CA HIS A 90 -2.72 2.48 1.54
C HIS A 90 -3.12 3.63 0.60
N THR A 91 -2.21 4.02 -0.31
CA THR A 91 -2.39 5.15 -1.23
C THR A 91 -2.65 4.70 -2.66
N CYS A 92 -3.36 5.51 -3.43
CA CYS A 92 -3.52 5.33 -4.87
C CYS A 92 -2.32 5.88 -5.65
N VAL A 93 -1.78 5.08 -6.58
CA VAL A 93 -0.61 5.43 -7.40
C VAL A 93 -0.85 5.14 -8.88
N SER A 94 -0.25 5.95 -9.77
CA SER A 94 -0.29 5.74 -11.22
C SER A 94 0.68 4.64 -11.69
N SER A 95 1.71 4.37 -10.89
CA SER A 95 2.73 3.34 -11.12
C SER A 95 3.25 2.84 -9.78
N CYS A 96 3.57 1.55 -9.69
CA CYS A 96 4.13 0.98 -8.47
C CYS A 96 5.53 1.55 -8.21
N SER A 97 5.81 1.86 -6.94
CA SER A 97 7.12 2.34 -6.51
C SER A 97 8.18 1.23 -6.62
N PRO A 98 9.48 1.56 -6.68
CA PRO A 98 10.54 0.55 -6.64
C PRO A 98 10.36 -0.39 -5.44
N GLY A 99 10.57 -1.69 -5.67
CA GLY A 99 10.28 -2.77 -4.75
C GLY A 99 8.87 -3.34 -4.89
N PHE A 100 8.06 -2.82 -5.80
CA PHE A 100 6.70 -3.30 -6.08
C PHE A 100 6.47 -3.50 -7.58
N TYR A 101 5.65 -4.47 -7.92
CA TYR A 101 5.16 -4.70 -9.28
C TYR A 101 3.64 -4.61 -9.33
N LEU A 102 3.12 -4.35 -10.53
CA LEU A 102 1.69 -4.35 -10.77
C LEU A 102 1.20 -5.79 -10.99
N SER A 103 0.41 -6.31 -10.05
CA SER A 103 -0.34 -7.56 -10.27
C SER A 103 -1.50 -7.28 -11.22
N GLN A 104 -1.51 -7.89 -12.41
CA GLN A 104 -2.64 -7.77 -13.34
C GLN A 104 -3.89 -8.50 -12.81
N THR A 105 -3.71 -9.56 -12.02
CA THR A 105 -4.82 -10.34 -11.46
C THR A 105 -5.54 -9.56 -10.36
N ASP A 106 -4.78 -8.93 -9.46
CA ASP A 106 -5.34 -8.21 -8.32
C ASP A 106 -5.54 -6.71 -8.59
N SER A 107 -5.03 -6.21 -9.73
CA SER A 107 -5.02 -4.79 -10.09
C SER A 107 -4.40 -3.89 -9.00
N GLN A 108 -3.39 -4.38 -8.30
CA GLN A 108 -2.74 -3.68 -7.17
C GLN A 108 -1.22 -3.81 -7.22
N CYS A 109 -0.53 -2.92 -6.51
CA CYS A 109 0.92 -3.00 -6.34
C CYS A 109 1.28 -4.01 -5.26
N LEU A 110 1.95 -5.09 -5.65
CA LEU A 110 2.45 -6.15 -4.76
C LEU A 110 3.97 -6.06 -4.62
N ALA A 111 4.49 -6.52 -3.48
CA ALA A 111 5.92 -6.48 -3.21
C ALA A 111 6.70 -7.44 -4.12
N CYS A 112 7.84 -6.97 -4.61
CA CYS A 112 8.87 -7.80 -5.22
C CYS A 112 9.53 -8.72 -4.19
N HIS A 113 10.29 -9.71 -4.66
CA HIS A 113 11.22 -10.44 -3.82
C HIS A 113 12.20 -9.49 -3.09
N ASP A 114 12.66 -9.87 -1.90
CA ASP A 114 13.42 -8.98 -1.02
C ASP A 114 14.76 -8.50 -1.60
N THR A 115 15.34 -9.24 -2.54
CA THR A 115 16.59 -8.88 -3.23
C THR A 115 16.36 -7.94 -4.44
N CYS A 116 15.11 -7.84 -4.90
CA CYS A 116 14.71 -7.13 -6.12
C CYS A 116 14.32 -5.68 -5.86
N LEU A 117 14.85 -4.77 -6.67
CA LEU A 117 14.42 -3.36 -6.73
C LEU A 117 13.31 -3.16 -7.76
N ASN A 118 13.36 -3.86 -8.89
CA ASN A 118 12.26 -3.88 -9.86
C ASN A 118 12.04 -5.33 -10.27
N CYS A 119 10.79 -5.74 -10.44
CA CYS A 119 10.42 -7.11 -10.77
C CYS A 119 9.14 -7.14 -11.63
N THR A 120 8.88 -8.29 -12.26
CA THR A 120 7.62 -8.58 -12.97
C THR A 120 6.66 -9.43 -12.14
N SER A 121 7.16 -10.07 -11.07
CA SER A 121 6.37 -10.86 -10.10
C SER A 121 7.07 -10.90 -8.74
N SER A 122 6.41 -11.47 -7.73
CA SER A 122 6.97 -11.67 -6.38
C SER A 122 8.10 -12.71 -6.33
N ASN A 123 8.35 -13.43 -7.42
CA ASN A 123 9.35 -14.51 -7.47
C ASN A 123 10.78 -13.95 -7.54
N GLU A 124 11.75 -14.70 -6.99
CA GLU A 124 13.16 -14.31 -7.00
C GLU A 124 13.75 -14.23 -8.42
N GLU A 125 13.28 -15.08 -9.33
CA GLU A 125 13.67 -15.18 -10.75
C GLU A 125 12.90 -14.22 -11.68
N SER A 126 12.15 -13.29 -11.12
CA SER A 126 11.37 -12.30 -11.89
C SER A 126 11.92 -10.89 -11.73
N CYS A 127 13.20 -10.80 -11.45
CA CYS A 127 13.89 -9.56 -11.15
C CYS A 127 14.32 -8.85 -12.45
N LEU A 128 14.20 -7.52 -12.46
CA LEU A 128 14.67 -6.64 -13.54
C LEU A 128 15.87 -5.80 -13.09
N SER A 129 16.01 -5.59 -11.78
CA SER A 129 17.14 -4.89 -11.16
C SER A 129 17.19 -5.20 -9.68
N CYS A 130 18.38 -5.11 -9.07
CA CYS A 130 18.60 -5.48 -7.68
C CYS A 130 18.66 -4.27 -6.76
N LYS A 131 18.34 -4.50 -5.48
CA LYS A 131 18.61 -3.52 -4.42
C LYS A 131 20.12 -3.31 -4.24
N LEU A 132 20.50 -2.21 -3.60
CA LEU A 132 21.90 -1.94 -3.27
C LEU A 132 22.52 -3.10 -2.47
N GLY A 133 23.73 -3.50 -2.85
CA GLY A 133 24.42 -4.65 -2.25
C GLY A 133 24.09 -6.01 -2.87
N TYR A 134 23.39 -6.04 -4.01
CA TYR A 134 23.09 -7.24 -4.78
C TYR A 134 23.51 -7.08 -6.26
N ILE A 135 23.90 -8.18 -6.91
CA ILE A 135 24.24 -8.25 -8.33
C ILE A 135 23.11 -8.94 -9.09
N TYR A 136 22.75 -8.41 -10.25
CA TYR A 136 21.75 -8.97 -11.15
C TYR A 136 22.34 -10.10 -12.00
N ILE A 137 21.72 -11.27 -11.94
CA ILE A 137 22.10 -12.45 -12.72
C ILE A 137 21.15 -12.57 -13.91
N SER A 138 21.64 -12.27 -15.11
CA SER A 138 20.77 -12.09 -16.28
C SER A 138 20.17 -13.37 -16.85
N HIS A 139 20.79 -14.53 -16.67
CA HIS A 139 20.32 -15.80 -17.25
C HIS A 139 19.15 -16.41 -16.47
N SER A 140 19.10 -16.18 -15.17
CA SER A 140 18.10 -16.69 -14.23
C SER A 140 17.20 -15.58 -13.67
N HIS A 141 17.44 -14.33 -14.07
CA HIS A 141 16.64 -13.16 -13.69
C HIS A 141 16.48 -12.99 -12.17
N HIS A 142 17.49 -13.36 -11.38
CA HIS A 142 17.50 -13.18 -9.92
C HIS A 142 18.64 -12.27 -9.46
N CYS A 143 18.63 -11.98 -8.16
CA CYS A 143 19.62 -11.11 -7.51
C CYS A 143 20.36 -11.86 -6.41
N GLU A 144 21.68 -11.86 -6.50
CA GLU A 144 22.56 -12.46 -5.50
C GLU A 144 23.28 -11.41 -4.67
N LYS A 145 23.52 -11.73 -3.39
CA LYS A 145 24.18 -10.80 -2.49
C LYS A 145 25.61 -10.56 -2.97
N TYR A 146 26.00 -9.29 -3.03
CA TYR A 146 27.38 -8.94 -3.35
C TYR A 146 28.30 -9.44 -2.24
N SER A 147 29.11 -10.44 -2.55
CA SER A 147 30.04 -11.07 -1.61
C SER A 147 31.28 -10.22 -1.31
N GLY A 148 31.43 -9.05 -1.96
CA GLY A 148 32.65 -8.22 -1.86
C GLY A 148 33.88 -8.87 -2.52
N LYS A 149 33.70 -10.01 -3.19
CA LYS A 149 34.76 -10.69 -3.92
C LYS A 149 34.91 -10.10 -5.32
N PRO A 150 36.13 -10.02 -5.85
CA PRO A 150 36.35 -9.60 -7.22
C PRO A 150 35.77 -10.65 -8.17
N TYR A 151 35.14 -10.18 -9.24
CA TYR A 151 34.50 -11.00 -10.26
C TYR A 151 34.86 -10.49 -11.66
N TYR A 152 34.67 -11.34 -12.68
CA TYR A 152 34.75 -10.97 -14.09
C TYR A 152 33.48 -11.40 -14.83
N ILE A 153 33.19 -10.74 -15.95
CA ILE A 153 32.10 -11.13 -16.86
C ILE A 153 32.71 -11.96 -17.98
N ASP A 154 32.30 -13.22 -18.13
CA ASP A 154 32.75 -14.07 -19.23
C ASP A 154 32.20 -13.52 -20.55
N SER A 155 33.09 -13.18 -21.48
CA SER A 155 32.71 -12.56 -22.75
C SER A 155 31.93 -13.50 -23.69
N ASN A 156 32.01 -14.82 -23.49
CA ASN A 156 31.29 -15.81 -24.32
C ASN A 156 29.89 -16.07 -23.78
N THR A 157 29.74 -16.30 -22.47
CA THR A 157 28.45 -16.63 -21.85
C THR A 157 27.71 -15.39 -21.33
N ARG A 158 28.41 -14.26 -21.16
CA ARG A 158 27.95 -13.05 -20.46
C ARG A 158 27.58 -13.31 -19.00
N GLU A 159 28.09 -14.40 -18.43
CA GLU A 159 27.87 -14.78 -17.04
C GLU A 159 28.94 -14.16 -16.14
N THR A 160 28.58 -13.96 -14.87
CA THR A 160 29.49 -13.42 -13.87
C THR A 160 30.14 -14.56 -13.09
N HIS A 161 31.46 -14.55 -12.97
CA HIS A 161 32.22 -15.55 -12.22
C HIS A 161 33.19 -14.89 -11.26
N ASP A 162 33.38 -15.51 -10.10
CA ASP A 162 34.36 -15.08 -9.11
C ASP A 162 35.79 -15.20 -9.66
N CYS A 163 36.63 -14.22 -9.32
CA CYS A 163 38.05 -14.31 -9.55
C CYS A 163 38.70 -15.40 -8.68
N HIS A 164 39.87 -15.87 -9.08
CA HIS A 164 40.72 -16.67 -8.21
C HIS A 164 41.02 -15.90 -6.91
N SER A 165 41.10 -16.61 -5.77
CA SER A 165 41.24 -16.02 -4.44
C SER A 165 42.50 -15.18 -4.23
N SER A 166 43.47 -15.27 -5.14
CA SER A 166 44.71 -14.48 -5.14
C SER A 166 44.57 -13.11 -5.83
N CYS A 167 43.48 -12.86 -6.55
CA CYS A 167 43.31 -11.63 -7.34
C CYS A 167 42.44 -10.61 -6.61
N THR A 168 42.74 -9.32 -6.77
CA THR A 168 41.85 -8.20 -6.39
C THR A 168 41.02 -7.68 -7.56
N GLN A 169 41.41 -8.02 -8.79
CA GLN A 169 40.68 -7.79 -10.04
C GLN A 169 41.13 -8.86 -11.05
N CYS A 170 40.27 -9.32 -11.95
CA CYS A 170 40.64 -10.36 -12.92
C CYS A 170 39.88 -10.24 -14.24
N LYS A 171 40.40 -10.90 -15.28
CA LYS A 171 39.75 -11.11 -16.58
C LYS A 171 39.34 -12.58 -16.81
N GLY A 172 39.54 -13.44 -15.81
CA GLY A 172 39.37 -14.87 -15.93
C GLY A 172 39.48 -15.58 -14.58
N PRO A 173 39.17 -16.88 -14.53
CA PRO A 173 39.01 -17.62 -13.28
C PRO A 173 40.35 -18.12 -12.71
N LYS A 174 41.46 -18.07 -13.46
CA LYS A 174 42.75 -18.62 -13.02
C LYS A 174 43.52 -17.60 -12.19
N ALA A 175 44.40 -18.10 -11.31
CA ALA A 175 45.33 -17.28 -10.53
C ALA A 175 46.24 -16.38 -11.40
N THR A 176 46.44 -16.75 -12.67
CA THR A 176 47.24 -16.00 -13.65
C THR A 176 46.45 -14.92 -14.39
N ASP A 177 45.14 -14.88 -14.24
CA ASP A 177 44.24 -13.97 -14.96
C ASP A 177 43.94 -12.70 -14.15
N CYS A 178 44.72 -12.41 -13.10
CA CYS A 178 44.62 -11.16 -12.34
C CYS A 178 44.99 -9.95 -13.20
N ILE A 179 44.42 -8.79 -12.88
CA ILE A 179 44.72 -7.47 -13.48
C ILE A 179 45.34 -6.57 -12.41
#